data_AF-A0A6I9QML1-F1
#
_entry.id   AF-A0A6I9QML1-F1
#
_cell.length_a   1.000
_cell.length_b   1.000
_cell.length_c   1.000
_cell.angle_alpha   90.00
_cell.angle_beta   90.00
_cell.angle_gamma   90.00
#
_symmetry.space_group_name_H-M   'P 1'
#
loop_
_entity.id
_entity.type
_entity.pdbx_description
1 polymer ?
#
loop_
_entity_poly.entity_id
_entity_poly.type
_entity_poly.pdbx_seq_one_letter_code
_entity_poly.pdbx_strand_id
1 'polypeptide(L)'
;MENHGKLENFRIACAYLCGPEHLGLHGGEISLIRDPVCDATYKDIWMATAKSNTMIYQDVFSCAPNDLIHSRAAFRQSTACWKEKLGHTTIDLGIAPDKLESYQNGDIKVTDPMERLQSVMGHLVSFPLDFMCNEDLRPVFNESEFYASPQVFH
;
A
#
# COMPACT_ATOMS: atom_id res chain seq x y z
N MET A 1 29.99 -0.63 -29.58
CA MET A 1 28.56 -0.24 -29.80
C MET A 1 27.56 -1.34 -29.42
N GLU A 2 28.00 -2.48 -28.85
CA GLU A 2 27.14 -3.65 -28.59
C GLU A 2 26.59 -3.74 -27.15
N ASN A 3 27.11 -2.93 -26.22
CA ASN A 3 26.72 -2.97 -24.80
C ASN A 3 25.53 -2.06 -24.44
N HIS A 4 25.19 -1.07 -25.28
CA HIS A 4 24.03 -0.19 -25.02
C HIS A 4 22.70 -0.92 -25.25
N GLY A 5 22.60 -1.74 -26.31
CA GLY A 5 21.37 -2.49 -26.61
C GLY A 5 21.06 -3.62 -25.61
N LYS A 6 22.07 -4.18 -24.94
CA LYS A 6 21.86 -5.20 -23.90
C LYS A 6 21.33 -4.60 -22.59
N LEU A 7 21.78 -3.40 -22.22
CA LEU A 7 21.32 -2.72 -21.00
C LEU A 7 19.87 -2.20 -21.15
N GLU A 8 19.52 -1.73 -22.34
CA GLU A 8 18.16 -1.27 -22.68
C GLU A 8 17.17 -2.44 -22.71
N ASN A 9 17.56 -3.58 -23.30
CA ASN A 9 16.76 -4.81 -23.25
C ASN A 9 16.59 -5.36 -21.84
N PHE A 10 17.59 -5.20 -20.96
CA PHE A 10 17.47 -5.63 -19.55
C PHE A 10 16.53 -4.72 -18.74
N ARG A 11 16.57 -3.41 -18.97
CA ARG A 11 15.63 -2.45 -18.36
C ARG A 11 14.19 -2.66 -18.81
N ILE A 12 13.99 -2.89 -20.10
CA ILE A 12 12.67 -3.20 -20.68
C ILE A 12 12.18 -4.56 -20.14
N ALA A 13 13.05 -5.57 -20.05
CA ALA A 13 12.70 -6.87 -19.48
C ALA A 13 12.27 -6.80 -18.00
N CYS A 14 12.95 -6.02 -17.16
CA CYS A 14 12.54 -5.85 -15.75
C CYS A 14 11.18 -5.14 -15.60
N ALA A 15 10.88 -4.16 -16.46
CA ALA A 15 9.58 -3.48 -16.46
C ALA A 15 8.45 -4.40 -16.96
N TYR A 16 8.73 -5.24 -17.96
CA TYR A 16 7.79 -6.24 -18.46
C TYR A 16 7.54 -7.41 -17.49
N LEU A 17 8.54 -7.79 -16.69
CA LEU A 17 8.42 -8.93 -15.78
C LEU A 17 7.69 -8.59 -14.47
N CYS A 18 7.75 -7.32 -14.02
CA CYS A 18 7.16 -6.90 -12.74
C CYS A 18 5.93 -5.98 -12.90
N GLY A 19 5.61 -5.54 -14.12
CA GLY A 19 4.47 -4.64 -14.37
C GLY A 19 3.10 -5.35 -14.44
N PRO A 20 2.90 -6.33 -15.34
CA PRO A 20 1.57 -6.86 -15.63
C PRO A 20 0.93 -7.61 -14.45
N GLU A 21 1.71 -8.46 -13.76
CA GLU A 21 1.23 -9.24 -12.61
C GLU A 21 0.88 -8.34 -11.41
N HIS A 22 1.70 -7.32 -11.13
CA HIS A 22 1.46 -6.39 -10.03
C HIS A 22 0.35 -5.37 -10.34
N LEU A 23 0.06 -5.12 -11.62
CA LEU A 23 -1.04 -4.26 -12.06
C LEU A 23 -2.34 -5.02 -12.33
N GLY A 24 -2.32 -6.36 -12.30
CA GLY A 24 -3.50 -7.20 -12.54
C GLY A 24 -4.02 -7.12 -13.98
N LEU A 25 -3.15 -6.81 -14.94
CA LEU A 25 -3.56 -6.56 -16.32
C LEU A 25 -3.70 -7.87 -17.11
N HIS A 26 -4.74 -7.93 -17.94
CA HIS A 26 -4.98 -9.09 -18.79
C HIS A 26 -4.13 -9.00 -20.07
N GLY A 27 -3.90 -10.13 -20.74
CA GLY A 27 -2.98 -10.24 -21.88
C GLY A 27 -3.21 -9.23 -23.03
N GLY A 28 -4.40 -8.66 -23.16
CA GLY A 28 -4.72 -7.60 -24.15
C GLY A 28 -4.26 -6.19 -23.75
N GLU A 29 -4.12 -5.91 -22.45
CA GLU A 29 -3.81 -4.59 -21.89
C GLU A 29 -2.30 -4.35 -21.73
N ILE A 30 -1.50 -5.40 -21.90
CA ILE A 30 -0.02 -5.34 -21.86
C ILE A 30 0.53 -4.33 -22.89
N SER A 31 -0.20 -4.11 -23.98
CA SER A 31 0.15 -3.12 -25.01
C SER A 31 0.18 -1.67 -24.49
N LEU A 32 -0.53 -1.36 -23.40
CA LEU A 32 -0.59 -0.05 -22.76
C LEU A 32 0.64 0.28 -21.90
N ILE A 33 1.44 -0.74 -21.52
CA ILE A 33 2.67 -0.58 -20.72
C ILE A 33 3.91 -0.82 -21.59
N ARG A 34 3.80 -0.57 -22.89
CA ARG A 34 4.94 -0.76 -23.79
C ARG A 34 6.12 0.16 -23.43
N ASP A 35 5.82 1.35 -22.89
CA ASP A 35 6.81 2.28 -22.38
C ASP A 35 6.56 2.58 -20.89
N PRO A 36 7.33 1.98 -19.96
CA PRO A 36 7.12 2.15 -18.52
C PRO A 36 7.47 3.55 -17.98
N VAL A 37 8.22 4.36 -18.74
CA VAL A 37 8.65 5.69 -18.30
C VAL A 37 7.81 6.82 -18.88
N CYS A 38 6.92 6.51 -19.83
CA CYS A 38 6.02 7.53 -20.36
C CYS A 38 4.97 7.93 -19.31
N ASP A 39 4.56 9.20 -19.34
CA ASP A 39 3.62 9.76 -18.37
C ASP A 39 2.30 8.99 -18.33
N ALA A 40 1.79 8.52 -19.48
CA ALA A 40 0.55 7.76 -19.55
C ALA A 40 0.64 6.44 -18.77
N THR A 41 1.74 5.71 -18.93
CA THR A 41 1.93 4.44 -18.21
C THR A 41 2.28 4.67 -16.74
N TYR A 42 3.18 5.62 -16.44
CA TYR A 42 3.60 5.86 -15.06
C TYR A 42 2.52 6.55 -14.21
N LYS A 43 1.93 7.65 -14.68
CA LYS A 43 0.95 8.42 -13.88
C LYS A 43 -0.44 7.79 -13.95
N ASP A 44 -0.93 7.51 -15.15
CA ASP A 44 -2.34 7.17 -15.35
C ASP A 44 -2.62 5.68 -15.11
N ILE A 45 -1.61 4.82 -15.20
CA ILE A 45 -1.77 3.37 -14.92
C ILE A 45 -1.09 3.01 -13.60
N TRP A 46 0.21 3.25 -13.46
CA TRP A 46 0.96 2.78 -12.29
C TRP A 46 0.57 3.52 -11.01
N MET A 47 0.74 4.84 -10.97
CA MET A 47 0.41 5.64 -9.79
C MET A 47 -1.09 5.63 -9.48
N ALA A 48 -1.95 5.69 -10.51
CA ALA A 48 -3.39 5.65 -10.33
C ALA A 48 -3.85 4.33 -9.69
N THR A 49 -3.39 3.19 -10.21
CA THR A 49 -3.70 1.85 -9.65
C THR A 49 -3.17 1.74 -8.22
N ALA A 50 -1.92 2.14 -7.98
CA ALA A 50 -1.32 2.14 -6.64
C ALA A 50 -2.16 2.94 -5.64
N LYS A 51 -2.58 4.15 -6.02
CA LYS A 51 -3.38 5.03 -5.17
C LYS A 51 -4.77 4.45 -4.90
N SER A 52 -5.44 3.95 -5.94
CA SER A 52 -6.77 3.34 -5.81
C SER A 52 -6.75 2.13 -4.88
N ASN A 53 -5.83 1.20 -5.09
CA ASN A 53 -5.67 0.02 -4.24
C ASN A 53 -5.36 0.41 -2.79
N THR A 54 -4.46 1.38 -2.57
CA THR A 54 -4.14 1.87 -1.22
C THR A 54 -5.38 2.39 -0.50
N MET A 55 -6.22 3.17 -1.18
CA MET A 55 -7.48 3.65 -0.61
C MET A 55 -8.42 2.50 -0.27
N ILE A 56 -8.53 1.48 -1.14
CA ILE A 56 -9.37 0.32 -0.86
C ILE A 56 -8.86 -0.48 0.35
N TYR A 57 -7.57 -0.77 0.43
CA TYR A 57 -6.98 -1.47 1.57
C TYR A 57 -7.14 -0.68 2.87
N GLN A 58 -6.96 0.64 2.81
CA GLN A 58 -7.17 1.52 3.96
C GLN A 58 -8.65 1.53 4.40
N ASP A 59 -9.58 1.64 3.46
CA ASP A 59 -11.02 1.62 3.75
C ASP A 59 -11.43 0.30 4.40
N VAL A 60 -11.03 -0.83 3.79
CA VAL A 60 -11.48 -2.17 4.22
C VAL A 60 -10.77 -2.64 5.48
N PHE A 61 -9.45 -2.55 5.54
CA PHE A 61 -8.66 -3.15 6.63
C PHE A 61 -8.12 -2.14 7.62
N SER A 62 -8.09 -0.85 7.26
CA SER A 62 -7.36 0.17 8.02
C SER A 62 -5.96 -0.27 8.43
N CYS A 63 -5.28 -0.93 7.49
CA CYS A 63 -3.96 -1.50 7.68
C CYS A 63 -2.91 -0.43 7.99
N ALA A 64 -1.86 -0.84 8.69
CA ALA A 64 -0.65 -0.05 8.88
C ALA A 64 0.51 -0.70 8.12
N PRO A 65 1.47 0.07 7.62
CA PRO A 65 1.62 1.53 7.72
C PRO A 65 0.64 2.31 6.82
N ASN A 66 0.30 3.55 7.19
CA ASN A 66 -0.52 4.47 6.36
C ASN A 66 -0.27 5.96 6.68
N ASP A 67 -0.57 6.84 5.72
CA ASP A 67 -0.34 8.29 5.83
C ASP A 67 -1.41 9.03 6.68
N LEU A 68 -2.31 8.32 7.37
CA LEU A 68 -3.26 8.95 8.30
C LEU A 68 -2.74 8.99 9.73
N ILE A 69 -1.65 8.27 10.02
CA ILE A 69 -1.13 8.07 11.37
C ILE A 69 0.27 8.65 11.45
N HIS A 70 0.37 9.87 12.00
CA HIS A 70 1.65 10.58 12.10
C HIS A 70 2.38 10.40 13.44
N SER A 71 1.75 9.75 14.44
CA SER A 71 2.33 9.58 15.78
C SER A 71 2.02 8.22 16.41
N ARG A 72 2.82 7.81 17.39
CA ARG A 72 2.63 6.56 18.14
C ARG A 72 1.34 6.60 18.97
N ALA A 73 0.97 7.78 19.47
CA ALA A 73 -0.31 7.98 20.16
C ALA A 73 -1.50 7.76 19.21
N ALA A 74 -1.47 8.36 18.02
CA ALA A 74 -2.50 8.16 17.00
C ALA A 74 -2.60 6.70 16.56
N PHE A 75 -1.45 6.01 16.40
CA PHE A 75 -1.41 4.59 16.05
C PHE A 75 -2.07 3.72 17.12
N ARG A 76 -1.78 3.96 18.40
CA ARG A 76 -2.39 3.22 19.50
C ARG A 76 -3.90 3.48 19.59
N GLN A 77 -4.33 4.72 19.37
CA GLN A 77 -5.74 5.09 19.40
C GLN A 77 -6.52 4.46 18.24
N SER A 78 -5.99 4.53 17.02
CA SER A 78 -6.62 3.90 15.86
C SER A 78 -6.74 2.40 16.09
N THR A 79 -5.65 1.74 16.48
CA THR A 79 -5.64 0.31 16.80
C THR A 79 -6.69 -0.03 17.85
N ALA A 80 -6.77 0.73 18.95
CA ALA A 80 -7.77 0.49 20.00
C ALA A 80 -9.21 0.66 19.51
N CYS A 81 -9.49 1.71 18.73
CA CYS A 81 -10.81 1.96 18.15
C CYS A 81 -11.23 0.81 17.21
N TRP A 82 -10.32 0.32 16.37
CA TRP A 82 -10.59 -0.79 15.47
C TRP A 82 -10.78 -2.12 16.22
N LYS A 83 -10.03 -2.36 17.30
CA LYS A 83 -10.22 -3.52 18.19
C LYS A 83 -11.62 -3.55 18.81
N GLU A 84 -12.13 -2.40 19.22
CA GLU A 84 -13.49 -2.28 19.78
C GLU A 84 -14.57 -2.59 18.75
N LYS A 85 -14.40 -2.10 17.50
CA LYS A 85 -15.37 -2.29 16.42
C LYS A 85 -15.46 -3.73 15.90
N LEU A 86 -14.38 -4.50 15.97
CA LEU A 86 -14.27 -5.83 15.35
C LEU A 86 -14.42 -7.00 16.34
N GLY A 87 -14.47 -6.75 17.65
CA GLY A 87 -14.40 -7.81 18.66
C GLY A 87 -13.01 -8.48 18.75
N HIS A 88 -12.92 -9.62 19.44
CA HIS A 88 -11.65 -10.33 19.70
C HIS A 88 -10.86 -10.54 18.39
N THR A 89 -9.62 -10.07 18.40
CA THR A 89 -8.95 -9.46 17.25
C THR A 89 -8.23 -10.44 16.33
N THR A 90 -8.45 -10.30 15.03
CA THR A 90 -7.61 -10.85 13.95
C THR A 90 -7.28 -9.79 12.88
N ILE A 91 -7.32 -8.51 13.25
CA ILE A 91 -6.83 -7.41 12.38
C ILE A 91 -5.33 -7.52 12.08
N ASP A 92 -4.55 -8.12 12.97
CA ASP A 92 -3.13 -8.45 12.73
C ASP A 92 -2.93 -9.53 11.63
N LEU A 93 -4.03 -10.20 11.21
CA LEU A 93 -4.05 -11.19 10.14
C LEU A 93 -4.71 -10.68 8.84
N GLY A 94 -5.04 -9.39 8.74
CA GLY A 94 -5.68 -8.85 7.53
C GLY A 94 -7.13 -9.30 7.32
N ILE A 95 -7.90 -9.49 8.40
CA ILE A 95 -9.32 -9.83 8.31
C ILE A 95 -10.17 -8.56 8.21
N ALA A 96 -10.99 -8.46 7.16
CA ALA A 96 -11.91 -7.35 6.91
C ALA A 96 -13.08 -7.34 7.91
N PRO A 97 -13.64 -6.17 8.27
CA PRO A 97 -14.89 -6.07 9.02
C PRO A 97 -16.03 -6.77 8.28
N ASP A 98 -17.06 -7.24 8.99
CA ASP A 98 -18.27 -7.79 8.35
C ASP A 98 -19.06 -6.72 7.57
N LYS A 99 -18.90 -5.44 7.94
CA LYS A 99 -19.60 -4.29 7.33
C LYS A 99 -18.70 -3.05 7.32
N LEU A 100 -18.54 -2.44 6.15
CA LEU A 100 -17.83 -1.17 6.01
C LEU A 100 -18.83 -0.01 6.09
N GLU A 101 -18.75 0.80 7.14
CA GLU A 101 -19.55 2.01 7.27
C GLU A 101 -18.78 3.22 6.75
N SER A 102 -19.27 3.81 5.65
CA SER A 102 -18.77 5.08 5.14
C SER A 102 -19.78 6.19 5.38
N TYR A 103 -19.31 7.30 5.94
CA TYR A 103 -20.12 8.50 6.13
C TYR A 103 -20.03 9.35 4.86
N GLN A 104 -21.05 9.30 4.02
CA GLN A 104 -21.17 10.27 2.92
C GLN A 104 -22.52 10.96 2.99
N ASN A 105 -22.48 12.30 3.00
CA ASN A 105 -23.64 13.16 2.81
C ASN A 105 -24.82 12.94 3.78
N GLY A 106 -24.53 12.55 5.04
CA GLY A 106 -25.53 12.39 6.10
C GLY A 106 -26.23 11.03 6.16
N ASP A 107 -25.98 10.14 5.19
CA ASP A 107 -26.48 8.77 5.19
C ASP A 107 -25.35 7.76 5.46
N ILE A 108 -25.66 6.73 6.25
CA ILE A 108 -24.73 5.62 6.51
C ILE A 108 -24.83 4.67 5.32
N LYS A 109 -23.84 4.71 4.42
CA LYS A 109 -23.73 3.72 3.35
C LYS A 109 -22.92 2.54 3.88
N VAL A 110 -23.64 1.53 4.34
CA VAL A 110 -23.07 0.20 4.63
C VAL A 110 -22.78 -0.46 3.29
N THR A 111 -21.49 -0.62 2.97
CA THR A 111 -21.05 -1.38 1.79
C THR A 111 -20.43 -2.67 2.28
N ASP A 112 -20.65 -3.75 1.54
CA ASP A 112 -19.98 -5.01 1.82
C ASP A 112 -18.48 -4.86 1.45
N PRO A 113 -17.55 -5.15 2.37
CA PRO A 113 -16.13 -4.96 2.08
C PRO A 113 -15.64 -5.84 0.91
N MET A 114 -16.28 -6.99 0.65
CA MET A 114 -15.93 -7.82 -0.50
C MET A 114 -16.27 -7.13 -1.83
N GLU A 115 -17.38 -6.38 -1.91
CA GLU A 115 -17.70 -5.56 -3.08
C GLU A 115 -16.64 -4.47 -3.32
N ARG A 116 -16.11 -3.88 -2.25
CA ARG A 116 -15.03 -2.89 -2.35
C ARG A 116 -13.73 -3.54 -2.86
N LEU A 117 -13.42 -4.74 -2.37
CA LEU A 117 -12.23 -5.51 -2.78
C LEU A 117 -12.26 -5.95 -4.24
N GLN A 118 -13.43 -6.14 -4.85
CA GLN A 118 -13.54 -6.45 -6.29
C GLN A 118 -12.97 -5.35 -7.20
N SER A 119 -12.83 -4.12 -6.68
CA SER A 119 -12.25 -2.99 -7.42
C SER A 119 -10.71 -2.96 -7.38
N VAL A 120 -10.08 -3.83 -6.60
CA VAL A 120 -8.60 -3.91 -6.52
C VAL A 120 -8.07 -4.54 -7.80
N MET A 121 -7.07 -3.90 -8.41
CA MET A 121 -6.37 -4.43 -9.59
C MET A 121 -4.91 -4.72 -9.26
N GLY A 122 -4.54 -6.00 -9.34
CA GLY A 122 -3.20 -6.45 -8.97
C GLY A 122 -2.89 -6.26 -7.49
N HIS A 123 -1.62 -6.01 -7.18
CA HIS A 123 -1.11 -5.92 -5.80
C HIS A 123 -0.36 -4.61 -5.53
N LEU A 124 -0.30 -3.73 -6.51
CA LEU A 124 0.43 -2.47 -6.39
C LEU A 124 -0.28 -1.54 -5.40
N VAL A 125 0.48 -1.02 -4.44
CA VAL A 125 0.03 0.00 -3.46
C VAL A 125 1.08 1.10 -3.35
N SER A 126 0.65 2.28 -2.89
CA SER A 126 1.54 3.40 -2.61
C SER A 126 2.23 3.17 -1.29
N PHE A 127 3.54 3.40 -1.25
CA PHE A 127 4.29 3.33 0.00
C PHE A 127 4.00 4.59 0.84
N PRO A 128 3.56 4.46 2.11
CA PRO A 128 3.24 5.60 2.96
C PRO A 128 4.52 6.32 3.41
N LEU A 129 4.60 7.61 3.13
CA LEU A 129 5.77 8.45 3.44
C LEU A 129 5.58 9.26 4.73
N ASP A 130 4.34 9.45 5.16
CA ASP A 130 3.97 10.28 6.31
C ASP A 130 3.63 9.43 7.55
N PHE A 131 3.73 8.10 7.44
CA PHE A 131 3.52 7.21 8.58
C PHE A 131 4.54 7.46 9.69
N MET A 132 4.05 7.79 10.88
CA MET A 132 4.83 8.10 12.08
C MET A 132 5.89 9.21 11.89
N CYS A 133 5.67 10.13 10.94
CA CYS A 133 6.65 11.18 10.60
C CYS A 133 6.94 12.17 11.75
N ASN A 134 6.12 12.20 12.81
CA ASN A 134 6.36 13.03 13.99
C ASN A 134 7.14 12.31 15.11
N GLU A 135 7.55 11.05 14.90
CA GLU A 135 8.25 10.24 15.90
C GLU A 135 9.71 10.03 15.51
N ASP A 136 10.58 9.91 16.51
CA ASP A 136 11.92 9.34 16.30
C ASP A 136 11.82 7.82 16.34
N LEU A 137 11.91 7.19 15.17
CA LEU A 137 11.76 5.74 15.02
C LEU A 137 13.04 4.96 15.38
N ARG A 138 14.11 5.65 15.77
CA ARG A 138 15.32 4.97 16.27
C ARG A 138 14.99 4.23 17.57
N PRO A 139 15.61 3.06 17.81
CA PRO A 139 15.48 2.38 19.09
C PRO A 139 15.79 3.33 20.25
N VAL A 140 15.01 3.24 21.33
CA VAL A 140 15.23 4.06 22.53
C VAL A 140 16.24 3.39 23.47
N PHE A 141 16.91 4.14 24.35
CA PHE A 141 18.02 3.64 25.18
C PHE A 141 17.71 2.43 26.07
N ASN A 142 16.43 2.17 26.34
CA ASN A 142 15.94 1.04 27.13
C ASN A 142 15.54 -0.17 26.27
N GLU A 143 15.68 -0.10 24.94
CA GLU A 143 15.50 -1.19 24.00
C GLU A 143 16.86 -1.84 23.68
N SER A 144 16.86 -3.16 23.48
CA SER A 144 18.10 -3.92 23.21
C SER A 144 18.76 -3.50 21.89
N GLU A 145 17.93 -3.09 20.94
CA GLU A 145 18.26 -2.65 19.58
C GLU A 145 19.04 -1.33 19.59
N PHE A 146 18.96 -0.53 20.65
CA PHE A 146 19.77 0.68 20.82
C PHE A 146 21.27 0.37 20.95
N TYR A 147 21.61 -0.81 21.48
CA TYR A 147 23.00 -1.24 21.65
C TYR A 147 23.52 -2.02 20.43
N ALA A 148 22.70 -2.22 19.40
CA ALA A 148 23.16 -2.80 18.15
C ALA A 148 24.13 -1.86 17.45
N SER A 149 25.13 -2.43 16.76
CA SER A 149 26.03 -1.64 15.92
C SER A 149 25.22 -0.88 14.87
N PRO A 150 25.51 0.40 14.59
CA PRO A 150 24.82 1.17 13.55
C PRO A 150 24.81 0.46 12.18
N GLN A 151 25.82 -0.37 11.89
CA GLN A 151 25.91 -1.15 10.65
C GLN A 151 24.83 -2.24 10.50
N VAL A 152 24.06 -2.55 11.55
CA VAL A 152 22.97 -3.52 11.49
C VAL A 152 21.77 -2.94 10.74
N PHE A 153 21.59 -1.62 10.76
CA PHE A 153 20.41 -0.94 10.21
C PHE A 153 20.74 0.07 9.09
N HIS A 154 22.00 0.11 8.61
CA HIS A 154 22.50 1.03 7.57
C HIS A 154 23.08 0.28 6.36
#